data_AF-A0A1S3IUW8-F1
#
_entry.id   AF-A0A1S3IUW8-F1
#
_cell.length_a   1.000
_cell.length_b   1.000
_cell.length_c   1.000
_cell.angle_alpha   90.00
_cell.angle_beta   90.00
_cell.angle_gamma   90.00
#
_symmetry.space_group_name_H-M   'P 1'
#
loop_
_entity.id
_entity.type
_entity.pdbx_description
1 polymer ?
#
loop_
_entity_poly.entity_id
_entity_poly.type
_entity_poly.pdbx_seq_one_letter_code
_entity_poly.pdbx_strand_id
1 'polypeptide(L)'
;MSSFSVIFFSNMSMYIGYLSKTCPKTSLHWKFTNLTSLRMLGIPLSNRLSSRSYYRCSTSEMAGSQGNDAYLRNALSKYQYQHLAKRDILQALSHFKDLKPNVDSFVFNDGNRKELLCLEGTIPVTYRGTTFNIPVCLWLLETHPHNPPMVYVKPTANMQIMSGQHVDTNGKVYLSYLHEWRHPQSDLLGLIQIMCIIFGDNPPVFRKEAEGTSPRAGYVHSPIGLSHPLAGRLFIISYTHP
;
A
#
# COMPACT_ATOMS: atom_id res chain seq x y z
N MET A 1 13.27 33.62 -16.47
CA MET A 1 13.97 32.41 -16.95
C MET A 1 14.18 31.50 -15.76
N SER A 2 13.38 30.45 -15.58
CA SER A 2 13.44 29.60 -14.39
C SER A 2 13.98 28.22 -14.75
N SER A 3 15.26 27.99 -14.47
CA SER A 3 15.88 26.66 -14.50
C SER A 3 15.42 25.89 -13.26
N PHE A 4 14.75 24.75 -13.44
CA PHE A 4 14.40 23.86 -12.33
C PHE A 4 15.56 22.90 -12.07
N SER A 5 16.00 22.81 -10.81
CA SER A 5 16.92 21.78 -10.34
C SER A 5 16.11 20.76 -9.54
N VAL A 6 16.21 19.48 -9.88
CA VAL A 6 15.64 18.39 -9.07
C VAL A 6 16.82 17.68 -8.39
N ILE A 7 16.73 17.52 -7.07
CA ILE A 7 17.74 16.83 -6.25
C ILE A 7 17.16 15.47 -5.86
N PHE A 8 17.87 14.39 -6.19
CA PHE A 8 17.58 13.04 -5.70
C PHE A 8 18.65 12.63 -4.68
N PHE A 9 18.24 11.99 -3.59
CA PHE A 9 19.14 11.34 -2.63
C PHE A 9 18.98 9.82 -2.71
N SER A 10 20.06 9.13 -3.05
CA SER A 10 20.23 7.69 -2.81
C SER A 10 21.70 7.41 -2.52
N ASN A 11 21.97 6.75 -1.40
CA ASN A 11 23.30 6.28 -0.96
C ASN A 11 24.48 7.25 -1.15
N MET A 12 24.55 8.28 -0.30
CA MET A 12 25.72 9.16 -0.08
C MET A 12 26.32 9.88 -1.31
N SER A 13 25.56 10.11 -2.38
CA SER A 13 25.97 11.04 -3.43
C SER A 13 24.81 11.87 -3.98
N MET A 14 25.07 13.16 -4.17
CA MET A 14 24.11 14.16 -4.66
C MET A 14 24.23 14.29 -6.18
N TYR A 15 23.11 14.14 -6.90
CA TYR A 15 23.05 14.31 -8.35
C TYR A 15 22.11 15.48 -8.71
N ILE A 16 22.57 16.36 -9.61
CA ILE A 16 21.79 17.48 -10.15
C ILE A 16 21.51 17.22 -11.63
N GLY A 17 20.22 17.11 -11.99
CA GLY A 17 19.77 17.04 -13.38
C GLY A 17 19.17 18.36 -13.84
N TYR A 18 19.47 18.79 -15.07
CA TYR A 18 18.87 19.97 -15.72
C TYR A 18 17.96 19.56 -16.87
N LEU A 19 16.74 20.11 -16.91
CA LEU A 19 15.80 19.98 -18.02
C LEU A 19 15.75 21.30 -18.81
N SER A 20 16.27 21.29 -20.04
CA SER A 20 16.10 22.39 -20.99
C SER A 20 14.81 22.23 -21.78
N LYS A 21 13.94 23.24 -21.75
CA LYS A 21 12.67 23.26 -22.50
C LYS A 21 12.83 23.93 -23.86
N THR A 22 13.43 23.24 -24.83
CA THR A 22 13.25 23.57 -26.26
C THR A 22 13.42 22.31 -27.13
N CYS A 23 12.36 21.49 -27.29
CA CYS A 23 12.03 20.82 -28.56
C CYS A 23 10.79 19.92 -28.44
N PRO A 24 9.83 19.97 -29.39
CA PRO A 24 8.78 18.99 -29.52
C PRO A 24 9.25 17.89 -30.48
N LYS A 25 9.85 16.82 -29.95
CA LYS A 25 9.86 15.44 -30.49
C LYS A 25 10.84 14.58 -29.69
N THR A 26 10.43 13.34 -29.49
CA THR A 26 11.09 12.22 -28.82
C THR A 26 12.58 12.07 -29.14
N SER A 27 13.45 12.36 -28.15
CA SER A 27 14.76 11.72 -27.94
C SER A 27 15.35 12.23 -26.62
N LEU A 28 15.40 11.39 -25.58
CA LEU A 28 16.05 11.68 -24.31
C LEU A 28 17.54 11.35 -24.43
N HIS A 29 18.37 12.35 -24.65
CA HIS A 29 19.82 12.21 -24.62
C HIS A 29 20.34 12.56 -23.22
N TRP A 30 20.78 11.55 -22.46
CA TRP A 30 21.29 11.73 -21.11
C TRP A 30 22.79 12.03 -21.17
N LYS A 31 23.22 13.21 -20.70
CA LYS A 31 24.63 13.47 -20.40
C LYS A 31 24.83 13.42 -18.90
N PHE A 32 25.53 12.40 -18.43
CA PHE A 32 25.99 12.29 -17.05
C PHE A 32 27.34 12.99 -16.92
N THR A 33 27.46 13.92 -15.97
CA THR A 33 28.76 14.44 -15.56
C THR A 33 28.93 14.17 -14.07
N ASN A 34 30.03 13.51 -13.72
CA ASN A 34 30.44 13.25 -12.35
C ASN A 34 31.05 14.55 -11.79
N LEU A 35 30.45 15.11 -10.73
CA LEU A 35 30.91 16.36 -10.12
C LEU A 35 31.90 16.06 -8.99
N THR A 36 33.19 16.01 -9.30
CA THR A 36 34.28 16.08 -8.30
C THR A 36 35.15 17.32 -8.42
N SER A 37 34.73 18.37 -9.11
CA SER A 37 35.46 19.64 -9.05
C SER A 37 34.56 20.81 -9.40
N LEU A 38 34.26 21.64 -8.41
CA LEU A 38 34.03 23.08 -8.54
C LEU A 38 33.94 23.68 -7.12
N ARG A 39 35.10 23.74 -6.45
CA ARG A 39 35.43 24.95 -5.69
C ARG A 39 35.54 26.09 -6.72
N MET A 40 35.25 27.31 -6.28
CA MET A 40 35.26 28.56 -7.06
C MET A 40 33.89 28.90 -7.64
N LEU A 41 33.08 29.59 -6.83
CA LEU A 41 32.57 30.93 -7.12
C LEU A 41 31.93 31.45 -5.82
N GLY A 42 32.60 32.39 -5.17
CA GLY A 42 32.10 33.07 -3.97
C GLY A 42 30.87 33.90 -4.31
N ILE A 43 29.77 33.66 -3.59
CA ILE A 43 28.56 34.50 -3.60
C ILE A 43 28.07 34.59 -2.14
N PRO A 44 27.83 35.80 -1.59
CA PRO A 44 27.54 35.99 -0.17
C PRO A 44 26.11 35.55 0.20
N LEU A 45 25.98 34.90 1.36
CA LEU A 45 24.72 34.54 2.00
C LEU A 45 24.06 35.80 2.59
N SER A 46 22.93 36.24 2.03
CA SER A 46 21.99 37.12 2.74
C SER A 46 20.67 36.38 2.99
N ASN A 47 20.40 36.15 4.28
CA ASN A 47 19.20 35.57 4.83
C ASN A 47 17.94 36.36 4.47
N ARG A 48 16.95 35.70 3.85
CA ARG A 48 15.51 36.01 4.04
C ARG A 48 14.65 34.81 3.64
N LEU A 49 14.49 33.85 4.55
CA LEU A 49 13.48 32.80 4.44
C LEU A 49 12.10 33.40 4.74
N SER A 50 11.35 33.75 3.69
CA SER A 50 9.90 33.95 3.78
C SER A 50 9.23 32.65 3.34
N SER A 51 8.75 31.90 4.33
CA SER A 51 7.94 30.70 4.12
C SER A 51 6.63 31.06 3.43
N ARG A 52 6.50 30.70 2.15
CA ARG A 52 5.23 30.71 1.41
C ARG A 52 5.28 29.62 0.33
N SER A 53 5.19 28.36 0.78
CA SER A 53 4.94 27.24 -0.13
C SER A 53 3.52 27.34 -0.65
N TYR A 54 3.38 27.89 -1.85
CA TYR A 54 2.21 27.67 -2.67
C TYR A 54 2.28 26.25 -3.23
N TYR A 55 1.42 25.36 -2.76
CA TYR A 55 1.17 24.08 -3.44
C TYR A 55 0.49 24.37 -4.79
N ARG A 56 1.29 24.52 -5.85
CA ARG A 56 0.80 24.54 -7.23
C ARG A 56 0.49 23.10 -7.62
N CYS A 57 -0.78 22.73 -7.55
CA CYS A 57 -1.28 21.47 -8.07
C CYS A 57 -0.96 21.39 -9.57
N SER A 58 -0.09 20.46 -9.95
CA SER A 58 0.31 20.25 -11.34
C SER A 58 -0.65 19.24 -11.95
N THR A 59 -1.64 19.75 -12.69
CA THR A 59 -2.52 18.97 -13.56
C THR A 59 -1.74 18.45 -14.76
N SER A 60 -1.02 17.34 -14.62
CA SER A 60 -0.53 16.57 -15.77
C SER A 60 -0.19 15.13 -15.39
N GLU A 61 -1.21 14.33 -15.08
CA GLU A 61 -1.13 12.86 -15.13
C GLU A 61 -2.53 12.29 -15.44
N MET A 62 -3.10 12.80 -16.53
CA MET A 62 -4.38 12.35 -17.08
C MET A 62 -4.15 11.26 -18.14
N ALA A 63 -4.16 9.99 -17.74
CA ALA A 63 -4.38 8.89 -18.69
C ALA A 63 -4.90 7.58 -18.06
N GLY A 64 -4.86 7.41 -16.72
CA GLY A 64 -5.26 6.16 -16.06
C GLY A 64 -6.45 6.22 -15.10
N SER A 65 -7.04 7.39 -14.83
CA SER A 65 -7.96 7.59 -13.69
C SER A 65 -9.41 7.93 -14.03
N GLN A 66 -9.75 8.12 -15.32
CA GLN A 66 -11.04 8.72 -15.71
C GLN A 66 -12.27 7.95 -15.20
N GLY A 67 -12.20 6.61 -15.12
CA GLY A 67 -13.30 5.77 -14.60
C GLY A 67 -13.53 5.92 -13.09
N ASN A 68 -12.43 5.96 -12.31
CA ASN A 68 -12.52 6.07 -10.84
C ASN A 68 -12.95 7.48 -10.42
N ASP A 69 -12.56 8.50 -11.18
CA ASP A 69 -12.83 9.91 -10.84
C ASP A 69 -14.32 10.26 -10.73
N ALA A 70 -15.14 9.75 -11.66
CA ALA A 70 -16.59 9.95 -11.67
C ALA A 70 -17.28 9.10 -10.60
N TYR A 71 -16.87 7.83 -10.47
CA TYR A 71 -17.36 6.93 -9.43
C TYR A 71 -17.15 7.49 -8.02
N LEU A 72 -15.91 7.92 -7.72
CA LEU A 72 -15.55 8.47 -6.41
C LEU A 72 -16.31 9.75 -6.09
N ARG A 73 -16.66 10.57 -7.09
CA ARG A 73 -17.47 11.78 -6.86
C ARG A 73 -18.85 11.42 -6.29
N ASN A 74 -19.48 10.39 -6.83
CA ASN A 74 -20.79 9.94 -6.37
C ASN A 74 -20.67 9.21 -5.02
N ALA A 75 -19.69 8.32 -4.88
CA ALA A 75 -19.47 7.54 -3.67
C ALA A 75 -19.14 8.41 -2.43
N LEU A 76 -18.38 9.49 -2.63
CA LEU A 76 -17.98 10.40 -1.56
C LEU A 76 -19.00 11.51 -1.27
N SER A 77 -20.19 11.50 -1.90
CA SER A 77 -21.19 12.57 -1.73
C SER A 77 -21.64 12.78 -0.27
N LYS A 78 -21.62 11.72 0.55
CA LYS A 78 -21.96 11.76 1.98
C LYS A 78 -20.77 12.09 2.91
N TYR A 79 -19.55 12.20 2.37
CA TYR A 79 -18.34 12.41 3.15
C TYR A 79 -18.16 13.90 3.49
N GLN A 80 -17.66 14.18 4.68
CA GLN A 80 -17.43 15.54 5.17
C GLN A 80 -16.28 16.22 4.40
N TYR A 81 -15.24 15.46 4.06
CA TYR A 81 -14.01 15.98 3.45
C TYR A 81 -13.76 15.37 2.05
N GLN A 82 -14.74 15.47 1.16
CA GLN A 82 -14.77 14.77 -0.14
C GLN A 82 -13.50 14.97 -0.97
N HIS A 83 -13.02 16.21 -1.11
CA HIS A 83 -11.82 16.51 -1.89
C HIS A 83 -10.55 15.90 -1.29
N LEU A 84 -10.44 15.89 0.04
CA LEU A 84 -9.28 15.32 0.74
C LEU A 84 -9.29 13.80 0.65
N ALA A 85 -10.45 13.17 0.94
CA ALA A 85 -10.63 11.73 0.81
C ALA A 85 -10.35 11.26 -0.61
N LYS A 86 -10.92 11.92 -1.63
CA LYS A 86 -10.69 11.59 -3.03
C LYS A 86 -9.21 11.62 -3.40
N ARG A 87 -8.49 12.66 -2.97
CA ARG A 87 -7.06 12.79 -3.24
C ARG A 87 -6.26 11.66 -2.60
N ASP A 88 -6.52 11.35 -1.33
CA ASP A 88 -5.85 10.27 -0.59
C ASP A 88 -6.08 8.91 -1.25
N ILE A 89 -7.34 8.62 -1.63
CA ILE A 89 -7.72 7.41 -2.37
C ILE A 89 -7.00 7.32 -3.71
N LEU A 90 -7.05 8.37 -4.54
CA LEU A 90 -6.41 8.35 -5.85
C LEU A 90 -4.89 8.19 -5.75
N GLN A 91 -4.27 8.77 -4.72
CA GLN A 91 -2.86 8.57 -4.43
C GLN A 91 -2.57 7.09 -4.14
N ALA A 92 -3.33 6.44 -3.25
CA ALA A 92 -3.17 5.01 -2.97
C ALA A 92 -3.39 4.12 -4.23
N LEU A 93 -4.46 4.37 -4.99
CA LEU A 93 -4.78 3.64 -6.23
C LEU A 93 -3.76 3.89 -7.36
N SER A 94 -3.01 5.00 -7.30
CA SER A 94 -1.93 5.26 -8.24
C SER A 94 -0.75 4.30 -8.06
N HIS A 95 -0.53 3.80 -6.85
CA HIS A 95 0.55 2.86 -6.51
C HIS A 95 0.08 1.40 -6.46
N PHE A 96 -1.11 1.13 -5.93
CA PHE A 96 -1.66 -0.22 -5.78
C PHE A 96 -2.82 -0.43 -6.75
N LYS A 97 -2.51 -0.99 -7.93
CA LYS A 97 -3.44 -1.12 -9.06
C LYS A 97 -4.52 -2.19 -8.88
N ASP A 98 -4.26 -3.18 -8.04
CA ASP A 98 -5.21 -4.27 -7.78
C ASP A 98 -6.30 -3.86 -6.78
N LEU A 99 -6.09 -2.75 -6.05
CA LEU A 99 -7.12 -2.16 -5.21
C LEU A 99 -8.15 -1.43 -6.07
N LYS A 100 -9.43 -1.61 -5.74
CA LYS A 100 -10.54 -0.94 -6.41
C LYS A 100 -11.45 -0.29 -5.39
N PRO A 101 -11.94 0.93 -5.67
CA PRO A 101 -12.94 1.56 -4.83
C PRO A 101 -14.29 0.85 -5.02
N ASN A 102 -14.95 0.53 -3.91
CA ASN A 102 -16.29 -0.04 -3.89
C ASN A 102 -17.13 0.62 -2.78
N VAL A 103 -18.45 0.68 -2.92
CA VAL A 103 -19.38 1.14 -1.88
C VAL A 103 -20.17 -0.06 -1.44
N ASP A 104 -20.15 -0.33 -0.14
CA ASP A 104 -20.79 -1.51 0.41
C ASP A 104 -21.33 -1.23 1.84
N SER A 105 -22.22 -2.08 2.33
CA SER A 105 -22.87 -1.94 3.62
C SER A 105 -21.98 -2.50 4.74
N PHE A 106 -21.45 -1.61 5.57
CA PHE A 106 -20.66 -1.96 6.73
C PHE A 106 -21.55 -2.08 7.98
N VAL A 107 -21.37 -3.16 8.74
CA VAL A 107 -22.06 -3.38 10.02
C VAL A 107 -21.09 -3.08 11.16
N PHE A 108 -21.39 -2.05 11.95
CA PHE A 108 -20.63 -1.68 13.14
C PHE A 108 -20.89 -2.65 14.30
N ASN A 109 -20.01 -2.61 15.30
CA ASN A 109 -20.10 -3.49 16.47
C ASN A 109 -21.38 -3.27 17.31
N ASP A 110 -22.03 -2.12 17.18
CA ASP A 110 -23.32 -1.79 17.80
C ASP A 110 -24.53 -2.33 17.00
N GLY A 111 -24.28 -3.01 15.87
CA GLY A 111 -25.29 -3.54 14.96
C GLY A 111 -25.79 -2.55 13.91
N ASN A 112 -25.36 -1.28 13.98
CA ASN A 112 -25.78 -0.27 13.01
C ASN A 112 -25.13 -0.54 11.65
N ARG A 113 -25.93 -0.37 10.59
CA ARG A 113 -25.48 -0.56 9.20
C ARG A 113 -25.30 0.77 8.52
N LYS A 114 -24.21 0.92 7.76
CA LYS A 114 -23.93 2.14 7.02
C LYS A 114 -23.24 1.83 5.70
N GLU A 115 -23.66 2.51 4.64
CA GLU A 115 -22.95 2.47 3.36
C GLU A 115 -21.65 3.26 3.48
N LEU A 116 -20.53 2.58 3.27
CA LEU A 116 -19.20 3.18 3.31
C LEU A 116 -18.44 2.84 2.03
N LEU A 117 -17.52 3.72 1.65
CA LEU A 117 -16.55 3.43 0.62
C LEU A 117 -15.46 2.53 1.23
N CYS A 118 -15.08 1.48 0.52
CA CYS A 118 -13.93 0.65 0.83
C CYS A 118 -12.99 0.54 -0.36
N LEU A 119 -11.71 0.34 -0.07
CA LEU A 119 -10.73 -0.08 -1.07
C LEU A 119 -10.50 -1.58 -0.90
N GLU A 120 -10.91 -2.35 -1.89
CA GLU A 120 -10.83 -3.81 -1.87
C GLU A 120 -9.98 -4.32 -3.02
N GLY A 121 -9.15 -5.32 -2.73
CA GLY A 121 -8.25 -5.93 -3.71
C GLY A 121 -7.07 -6.59 -3.02
N THR A 122 -5.93 -6.67 -3.69
CA THR A 122 -4.71 -7.28 -3.14
C THR A 122 -3.57 -6.28 -3.02
N ILE A 123 -2.71 -6.49 -2.02
CA ILE A 123 -1.44 -5.78 -1.86
C ILE A 123 -0.27 -6.75 -2.04
N PRO A 124 0.79 -6.36 -2.77
CA PRO A 124 1.98 -7.20 -2.95
C PRO A 124 2.84 -7.16 -1.67
N VAL A 125 3.17 -8.33 -1.14
CA VAL A 125 3.94 -8.51 0.09
C VAL A 125 5.06 -9.50 -0.16
N THR A 126 6.31 -9.09 0.04
CA THR A 126 7.47 -9.97 -0.13
C THR A 126 7.81 -10.65 1.19
N TYR A 127 7.65 -11.98 1.23
CA TYR A 127 8.03 -12.82 2.37
C TYR A 127 9.08 -13.85 1.91
N ARG A 128 10.24 -13.86 2.57
CA ARG A 128 11.38 -14.76 2.27
C ARG A 128 11.78 -14.79 0.78
N GLY A 129 11.82 -13.62 0.15
CA GLY A 129 12.22 -13.45 -1.26
C GLY A 129 11.12 -13.71 -2.29
N THR A 130 9.92 -14.11 -1.84
CA THR A 130 8.78 -14.39 -2.72
C THR A 130 7.67 -13.39 -2.48
N THR A 131 7.09 -12.84 -3.55
CA THR A 131 5.98 -11.88 -3.46
C THR A 131 4.63 -12.61 -3.48
N PHE A 132 3.78 -12.27 -2.52
CA PHE A 132 2.43 -12.78 -2.34
C PHE A 132 1.44 -11.64 -2.43
N ASN A 133 0.28 -11.89 -3.03
CA ASN A 133 -0.80 -10.92 -3.14
C ASN A 133 -1.78 -11.16 -2.00
N ILE A 134 -1.74 -10.30 -0.99
CA ILE A 134 -2.56 -10.44 0.22
C ILE A 134 -3.87 -9.67 0.01
N PRO A 135 -5.03 -10.35 0.08
CA PRO A 135 -6.32 -9.70 -0.09
C PRO A 135 -6.68 -8.86 1.13
N VAL A 136 -7.00 -7.58 0.90
CA VAL A 136 -7.31 -6.60 1.94
C VAL A 136 -8.55 -5.78 1.59
N CYS A 137 -9.18 -5.23 2.61
CA CYS A 137 -10.30 -4.31 2.50
C CYS A 137 -10.13 -3.17 3.52
N LEU A 138 -10.02 -1.94 3.01
CA LEU A 138 -9.85 -0.74 3.82
C LEU A 138 -11.15 0.06 3.77
N TRP A 139 -11.94 0.02 4.85
CA TRP A 139 -13.17 0.80 4.98
C TRP A 139 -12.85 2.22 5.42
N LEU A 140 -13.41 3.20 4.70
CA LEU A 140 -13.24 4.61 4.98
C LEU A 140 -14.47 5.13 5.72
N LEU A 141 -14.25 5.86 6.81
CA LEU A 141 -15.32 6.58 7.50
C LEU A 141 -15.63 7.89 6.77
N GLU A 142 -16.85 8.41 6.90
CA GLU A 142 -17.26 9.69 6.29
C GLU A 142 -16.41 10.90 6.72
N THR A 143 -15.69 10.76 7.84
CA THR A 143 -14.78 11.74 8.43
C THR A 143 -13.32 11.58 7.96
N HIS A 144 -13.01 10.59 7.13
CA HIS A 144 -11.69 10.42 6.50
C HIS A 144 -11.32 11.68 5.69
N PRO A 145 -10.05 12.16 5.71
CA PRO A 145 -8.86 11.54 6.29
C PRO A 145 -8.57 11.84 7.76
N HIS A 146 -9.46 12.51 8.50
CA HIS A 146 -9.20 12.86 9.90
C HIS A 146 -9.31 11.66 10.85
N ASN A 147 -10.07 10.63 10.47
CA ASN A 147 -10.14 9.35 11.18
C ASN A 147 -9.47 8.24 10.36
N PRO A 148 -8.82 7.27 11.01
CA PRO A 148 -8.19 6.14 10.34
C PRO A 148 -9.24 5.26 9.63
N PRO A 149 -8.83 4.56 8.56
CA PRO A 149 -9.64 3.49 7.98
C PRO A 149 -9.74 2.30 8.93
N MET A 150 -10.79 1.49 8.75
CA MET A 150 -10.89 0.17 9.37
C MET A 150 -10.41 -0.87 8.37
N VAL A 151 -9.35 -1.60 8.71
CA VAL A 151 -8.65 -2.48 7.79
C VAL A 151 -8.87 -3.94 8.13
N TYR A 152 -9.16 -4.74 7.12
CA TYR A 152 -9.38 -6.18 7.23
C TYR A 152 -8.58 -6.92 6.18
N VAL A 153 -8.08 -8.09 6.55
CA VAL A 153 -7.59 -9.11 5.62
C VAL A 153 -8.78 -9.99 5.22
N LYS A 154 -8.99 -10.18 3.91
CA LYS A 154 -10.11 -10.95 3.36
C LYS A 154 -9.61 -12.28 2.78
N PRO A 155 -9.45 -13.35 3.58
CA PRO A 155 -8.95 -14.63 3.06
C PRO A 155 -9.86 -15.16 1.95
N THR A 156 -9.26 -15.72 0.90
CA THR A 156 -10.00 -16.51 -0.09
C THR A 156 -10.37 -17.89 0.49
N ALA A 157 -11.22 -18.68 -0.19
CA ALA A 157 -11.68 -19.99 0.29
C ALA A 157 -10.52 -20.93 0.69
N ASN A 158 -9.41 -20.85 -0.04
CA ASN A 158 -8.21 -21.66 0.14
C ASN A 158 -7.23 -21.05 1.14
N MET A 159 -7.58 -19.95 1.81
CA MET A 159 -6.75 -19.28 2.80
C MET A 159 -7.36 -19.38 4.20
N GLN A 160 -6.50 -19.27 5.20
CA GLN A 160 -6.86 -19.17 6.60
C GLN A 160 -6.08 -18.01 7.23
N ILE A 161 -6.78 -17.22 8.05
CA ILE A 161 -6.17 -16.14 8.83
C ILE A 161 -5.28 -16.75 9.90
N MET A 162 -4.03 -16.28 9.99
CA MET A 162 -3.17 -16.51 11.14
C MET A 162 -3.27 -15.27 12.02
N SER A 163 -4.04 -15.39 13.10
CA SER A 163 -4.10 -14.34 14.11
C SER A 163 -2.73 -14.16 14.77
N GLY A 164 -2.43 -12.94 15.15
CA GLY A 164 -1.16 -12.57 15.75
C GLY A 164 -1.21 -11.16 16.33
N GLN A 165 -0.03 -10.57 16.53
CA GLN A 165 0.08 -9.24 17.13
C GLN A 165 -0.68 -8.15 16.37
N HIS A 166 -0.75 -8.27 15.03
CA HIS A 166 -1.28 -7.23 14.16
C HIS A 166 -2.62 -7.58 13.51
N VAL A 167 -3.11 -8.82 13.66
CA VAL A 167 -4.34 -9.27 13.01
C VAL A 167 -5.12 -10.17 13.97
N ASP A 168 -6.41 -9.90 14.17
CA ASP A 168 -7.28 -10.75 14.98
C ASP A 168 -7.88 -11.93 14.20
N THR A 169 -8.65 -12.78 14.89
CA THR A 169 -9.30 -13.96 14.29
C THR A 169 -10.33 -13.61 13.21
N ASN A 170 -10.85 -12.38 13.21
CA ASN A 170 -11.80 -11.89 12.21
C ASN A 170 -11.07 -11.23 11.01
N GLY A 171 -9.73 -11.20 11.05
CA GLY A 171 -8.90 -10.57 10.02
C GLY A 171 -8.76 -9.06 10.18
N LYS A 172 -9.27 -8.46 11.26
CA LYS A 172 -9.12 -7.03 11.49
C LYS A 172 -7.67 -6.72 11.85
N VAL A 173 -7.13 -5.69 11.22
CA VAL A 173 -5.72 -5.29 11.36
C VAL A 173 -5.57 -4.20 12.43
N TYR A 174 -4.59 -4.38 13.31
CA TYR A 174 -4.20 -3.45 14.38
C TYR A 174 -2.73 -3.06 14.23
N LEU A 175 -2.49 -1.80 13.89
CA LEU A 175 -1.16 -1.22 13.71
C LEU A 175 -1.01 0.01 14.59
N SER A 176 0.21 0.26 15.09
CA SER A 176 0.51 1.53 15.78
C SER A 176 0.24 2.74 14.88
N TYR A 177 0.48 2.61 13.56
CA TYR A 177 0.16 3.66 12.59
C TYR A 177 -1.34 3.99 12.50
N LEU A 178 -2.22 3.01 12.68
CA LEU A 178 -3.67 3.25 12.76
C LEU A 178 -4.06 3.90 14.09
N HIS A 179 -3.40 3.52 15.18
CA HIS A 179 -3.64 4.08 16.51
C HIS A 179 -3.21 5.54 16.62
N GLU A 180 -2.07 5.88 16.02
CA GLU A 180 -1.49 7.23 16.02
C GLU A 180 -1.92 8.05 14.79
N TRP A 181 -2.94 7.59 14.06
CA TRP A 181 -3.39 8.22 12.82
C TRP A 181 -3.73 9.69 13.03
N ARG A 182 -3.06 10.57 12.27
CA ARG A 182 -3.26 12.01 12.36
C ARG A 182 -3.10 12.66 11.00
N HIS A 183 -4.16 13.28 10.50
CA HIS A 183 -4.07 14.10 9.28
C HIS A 183 -3.33 15.43 9.58
N PRO A 184 -2.41 15.89 8.71
CA PRO A 184 -1.99 15.35 7.41
C PRO A 184 -0.76 14.42 7.44
N GLN A 185 -0.26 14.03 8.62
CA GLN A 185 0.91 13.16 8.76
C GLN A 185 0.64 11.70 8.33
N SER A 186 -0.60 11.24 8.45
CA SER A 186 -1.05 9.91 8.08
C SER A 186 -1.90 9.93 6.81
N ASP A 187 -1.65 8.98 5.91
CA ASP A 187 -2.35 8.80 4.63
C ASP A 187 -2.51 7.31 4.27
N LEU A 188 -3.35 7.01 3.28
CA LEU A 188 -3.63 5.61 2.88
C LEU A 188 -2.42 4.95 2.23
N LEU A 189 -1.63 5.71 1.47
CA LEU A 189 -0.42 5.21 0.82
C LEU A 189 0.58 4.70 1.87
N GLY A 190 0.87 5.52 2.89
CA GLY A 190 1.79 5.18 3.98
C GLY A 190 1.28 4.00 4.80
N LEU A 191 -0.03 3.95 5.09
CA LEU A 191 -0.64 2.79 5.75
C LEU A 191 -0.40 1.49 4.98
N ILE A 192 -0.68 1.47 3.68
CA ILE A 192 -0.53 0.25 2.87
C ILE A 192 0.96 -0.15 2.78
N GLN A 193 1.88 0.82 2.65
CA GLN A 193 3.32 0.54 2.67
C GLN A 193 3.75 -0.11 3.99
N ILE A 194 3.27 0.39 5.13
CA ILE A 194 3.53 -0.20 6.45
C ILE A 194 2.94 -1.61 6.55
N MET A 195 1.74 -1.85 6.01
CA MET A 195 1.16 -3.19 5.94
C MET A 195 2.06 -4.14 5.13
N CYS A 196 2.58 -3.71 3.97
CA CYS A 196 3.49 -4.52 3.17
C CYS A 196 4.76 -4.92 3.94
N ILE A 197 5.32 -4.02 4.75
CA ILE A 197 6.50 -4.30 5.58
C ILE A 197 6.14 -5.32 6.67
N ILE A 198 5.10 -5.04 7.46
CA ILE A 198 4.72 -5.87 8.60
C ILE A 198 4.29 -7.27 8.17
N PHE A 199 3.51 -7.38 7.09
CA PHE A 199 3.10 -8.67 6.54
C PHE A 199 4.24 -9.39 5.83
N GLY A 200 5.29 -8.68 5.41
CA GLY A 200 6.52 -9.26 4.86
C GLY A 200 7.36 -9.97 5.90
N ASP A 201 7.26 -9.57 7.17
CA ASP A 201 7.89 -10.25 8.31
C ASP A 201 6.96 -11.32 8.91
N ASN A 202 5.69 -10.97 9.12
CA ASN A 202 4.67 -11.80 9.75
C ASN A 202 3.41 -11.89 8.88
N PRO A 203 3.36 -12.85 7.93
CA PRO A 203 2.24 -12.98 7.02
C PRO A 203 0.92 -13.30 7.73
N PRO A 204 -0.18 -12.58 7.45
CA PRO A 204 -1.45 -12.72 8.14
C PRO A 204 -2.33 -13.86 7.62
N VAL A 205 -1.97 -14.48 6.49
CA VAL A 205 -2.75 -15.55 5.86
C VAL A 205 -1.85 -16.66 5.34
N PHE A 206 -2.36 -17.89 5.44
CA PHE A 206 -1.71 -19.10 4.93
C PHE A 206 -2.69 -19.86 4.06
N ARG A 207 -2.18 -20.68 3.14
CA ARG A 207 -3.01 -21.56 2.34
C ARG A 207 -3.45 -22.75 3.21
N LYS A 208 -4.73 -23.12 3.14
CA LYS A 208 -5.21 -24.39 3.68
C LYS A 208 -4.56 -25.53 2.88
N GLU A 209 -4.02 -26.52 3.57
CA GLU A 209 -3.65 -27.76 2.90
C GLU A 209 -4.93 -28.30 2.23
N ALA A 210 -4.87 -28.61 0.93
CA ALA A 210 -5.95 -29.38 0.32
C ALA A 210 -5.97 -30.70 1.11
N GLU A 211 -7.11 -31.07 1.69
CA GLU A 211 -7.27 -32.37 2.31
C GLU A 211 -6.91 -33.41 1.26
N GLY A 212 -5.67 -33.87 1.29
CA GLY A 212 -5.22 -34.97 0.48
C GLY A 212 -6.07 -36.13 0.94
N THR A 213 -6.86 -36.68 0.02
CA THR A 213 -7.28 -38.08 0.11
C THR A 213 -6.04 -38.90 0.38
N SER A 214 -5.76 -39.17 1.66
CA SER A 214 -4.83 -40.22 2.05
C SER A 214 -5.37 -41.48 1.36
N PRO A 215 -4.63 -42.12 0.44
CA PRO A 215 -4.99 -43.46 0.04
C PRO A 215 -4.98 -44.25 1.34
N ARG A 216 -6.13 -44.81 1.73
CA ARG A 216 -6.26 -45.76 2.83
C ARG A 216 -5.17 -46.82 2.66
N ALA A 217 -4.03 -46.63 3.31
CA ALA A 217 -3.03 -47.65 3.45
C ALA A 217 -3.66 -48.70 4.37
N GLY A 218 -3.84 -49.90 3.82
CA GLY A 218 -4.37 -51.03 4.57
C GLY A 218 -3.63 -51.17 5.89
N TYR A 219 -4.38 -51.22 6.97
CA TYR A 219 -3.86 -51.52 8.29
C TYR A 219 -3.23 -52.92 8.27
N VAL A 220 -1.89 -52.99 8.24
CA VAL A 220 -1.16 -54.16 8.72
C VAL A 220 -0.59 -53.77 10.09
N HIS A 221 -1.11 -54.43 11.12
CA HIS A 221 -0.66 -54.31 12.50
C HIS A 221 0.84 -54.65 12.61
N SER A 222 1.61 -53.82 13.34
CA SER A 222 2.61 -54.26 14.34
C SER A 222 3.20 -53.06 15.11
N PRO A 223 3.73 -53.27 16.35
CA PRO A 223 3.59 -52.28 17.41
C PRO A 223 4.90 -51.59 17.85
N ILE A 224 4.71 -50.48 18.59
CA ILE A 224 5.65 -49.75 19.48
C ILE A 224 6.72 -48.88 18.81
N GLY A 225 6.59 -47.56 18.96
CA GLY A 225 7.70 -46.62 18.74
C GLY A 225 7.30 -45.14 18.61
N LEU A 226 7.32 -44.42 19.74
CA LEU A 226 7.58 -42.98 19.89
C LEU A 226 6.84 -41.98 18.97
N SER A 227 5.75 -41.42 19.48
CA SER A 227 5.07 -40.25 18.91
C SER A 227 5.95 -39.00 18.93
N HIS A 228 6.41 -38.57 17.76
CA HIS A 228 6.82 -37.18 17.51
C HIS A 228 5.65 -36.48 16.80
N PRO A 229 5.13 -35.35 17.30
CA PRO A 229 4.18 -34.57 16.52
C PRO A 229 4.91 -33.89 15.36
N LEU A 230 4.55 -34.26 14.13
CA LEU A 230 4.98 -33.58 12.92
C LEU A 230 4.42 -32.15 12.96
N ALA A 231 5.32 -31.18 13.13
CA ALA A 231 5.01 -29.77 12.93
C ALA A 231 4.52 -29.58 11.49
N GLY A 232 3.22 -29.29 11.34
CA GLY A 232 2.60 -28.94 10.07
C GLY A 232 3.40 -27.83 9.39
N ARG A 233 3.92 -28.13 8.20
CA ARG A 233 4.86 -27.27 7.50
C ARG A 233 4.04 -26.20 6.79
N LEU A 234 3.85 -25.06 7.47
CA LEU A 234 3.20 -23.86 6.95
C LEU A 234 3.90 -23.42 5.66
N PHE A 235 3.22 -23.53 4.51
CA PHE A 235 3.69 -22.97 3.25
C PHE A 235 2.75 -21.84 2.80
N ILE A 236 3.32 -20.65 2.63
CA ILE A 236 2.68 -19.55 1.92
C ILE A 236 3.01 -19.80 0.46
N ILE A 237 2.00 -20.07 -0.37
CA ILE A 237 2.21 -20.38 -1.80
C ILE A 237 1.97 -19.13 -2.64
N SER A 238 2.98 -18.84 -3.47
CA SER A 238 3.04 -17.72 -4.38
C SER A 238 2.14 -17.93 -5.57
N TYR A 239 1.42 -16.89 -5.97
CA TYR A 239 0.82 -16.84 -7.29
C TYR A 239 1.77 -16.06 -8.20
N THR A 240 2.55 -16.77 -9.01
CA THR A 240 3.04 -16.24 -10.29
C THR A 240 1.91 -16.39 -11.29
N HIS A 241 1.43 -15.28 -11.87
CA HIS A 241 0.50 -15.35 -13.00
C HIS A 241 1.19 -15.98 -14.22
N PRO A 242 0.44 -16.74 -15.04
CA PRO A 242 0.93 -17.29 -16.31
C PRO A 242 1.23 -16.19 -17.35
#